data_AF-X6FXF9-F1
#
_entry.id   AF-X6FXF9-F1
#
_cell.length_a   1.000
_cell.length_b   1.000
_cell.length_c   1.000
_cell.angle_alpha   90.00
_cell.angle_beta   90.00
_cell.angle_gamma   90.00
#
_symmetry.space_group_name_H-M   'P 1'
#
loop_
_entity.id
_entity.type
_entity.pdbx_description
1 polymer ?
#
loop_
_entity_poly.entity_id
_entity_poly.type
_entity_poly.pdbx_seq_one_letter_code
_entity_poly.pdbx_strand_id
1 'polypeptide(L)' 'MRIIVQNAKCQGHARCAAQAPDIFKLDDEGYILPGDIEVAEGEELPASRGARSCPERALELTR' A
#
# COMPACT_ATOMS: atom_id res chain seq x y z
N MET A 1 -4.09 -12.60 0.20
CA MET A 1 -2.98 -12.09 1.04
C MET A 1 -3.39 -10.75 1.63
N ARG A 2 -2.80 -10.30 2.73
CA ARG A 2 -3.19 -9.02 3.34
C ARG A 2 -2.01 -8.08 3.51
N ILE A 3 -2.24 -6.78 3.31
CA ILE A 3 -1.27 -5.72 3.58
C ILE A 3 -1.69 -4.98 4.84
N ILE A 4 -0.81 -4.96 5.84
CA ILE A 4 -1.00 -4.17 7.06
C ILE A 4 -0.49 -2.76 6.80
N VAL A 5 -1.35 -1.76 7.04
CA VAL A 5 -1.00 -0.36 6.82
C VAL A 5 -0.56 0.28 8.13
N GLN A 6 0.71 0.70 8.17
CA GLN A 6 1.31 1.41 9.29
C GLN A 6 1.24 2.91 9.02
N ASN A 7 0.06 3.53 9.14
CA ASN A 7 -0.15 4.95 8.78
C ASN A 7 0.83 5.90 9.46
N ALA A 8 1.25 5.61 10.70
CA ALA A 8 2.24 6.41 11.43
C ALA A 8 3.62 6.48 10.75
N LYS A 9 3.94 5.55 9.84
CA LYS A 9 5.16 5.55 9.03
C LYS A 9 4.98 6.24 7.68
N CYS A 10 3.75 6.49 7.24
CA CYS A 10 3.51 7.07 5.92
C CYS A 10 3.98 8.54 5.88
N GLN A 11 4.68 8.90 4.81
CA GLN A 11 5.21 10.26 4.58
C GLN A 11 4.75 10.82 3.22
N GLY A 12 3.61 10.37 2.69
CA GLY A 12 3.01 10.97 1.49
C GLY A 12 3.75 10.76 0.16
N HIS A 13 4.66 9.78 0.06
CA HIS A 13 5.46 9.55 -1.16
C HIS A 13 4.67 9.09 -2.39
N ALA A 14 3.42 8.63 -2.23
CA ALA A 14 2.52 8.13 -3.28
C ALA A 14 3.06 7.00 -4.20
N ARG A 15 4.23 6.41 -3.92
CA ARG A 15 4.85 5.36 -4.75
C ARG A 15 4.01 4.08 -4.84
N CYS A 16 3.31 3.72 -3.77
CA CYS A 16 2.41 2.56 -3.75
C CYS A 16 1.26 2.74 -4.75
N ALA A 17 0.57 3.88 -4.71
CA ALA A 17 -0.49 4.22 -5.65
C ALA A 17 0.03 4.38 -7.09
N ALA A 18 1.21 4.96 -7.29
CA ALA A 18 1.82 5.03 -8.62
C ALA A 18 2.12 3.63 -9.21
N GLN A 19 2.46 2.66 -8.35
CA GLN A 19 2.80 1.30 -8.77
C GLN A 19 1.59 0.38 -8.95
N ALA A 20 0.54 0.56 -8.14
CA ALA A 20 -0.70 -0.21 -8.17
C ALA A 20 -1.89 0.67 -7.71
N PRO A 21 -2.38 1.56 -8.58
CA PRO A 21 -3.39 2.57 -8.23
C PRO A 21 -4.75 1.97 -7.88
N ASP A 22 -5.03 0.75 -8.36
CA ASP A 22 -6.28 0.05 -8.07
C ASP A 22 -6.32 -0.52 -6.64
N ILE A 23 -5.16 -0.77 -6.05
CA ILE A 23 -4.99 -1.39 -4.72
C ILE A 23 -4.75 -0.34 -3.64
N PHE A 24 -3.86 0.62 -3.90
CA PHE A 24 -3.46 1.62 -2.91
C PHE A 24 -4.17 2.94 -3.15
N LYS A 25 -5.16 3.23 -2.31
CA LYS A 25 -5.90 4.49 -2.34
C LYS A 25 -5.27 5.48 -1.38
N LEU A 26 -5.13 6.72 -1.84
CA LEU A 26 -4.60 7.83 -1.05
C LEU A 26 -5.74 8.77 -0.66
N ASP A 27 -5.56 9.52 0.42
CA ASP A 27 -6.36 10.71 0.70
C ASP A 27 -5.94 11.90 -0.17
N ASP A 28 -6.63 13.02 0.01
CA ASP A 28 -6.40 14.25 -0.74
C ASP A 28 -5.02 14.89 -0.47
N GLU A 29 -4.35 14.49 0.62
CA GLU A 29 -3.01 14.95 1.00
C GLU A 29 -1.90 14.00 0.50
N GLY A 30 -2.27 12.88 -0.13
CA GLY A 30 -1.33 11.90 -0.71
C GLY A 30 -0.86 10.82 0.27
N TYR A 31 -1.46 10.72 1.46
CA TYR A 31 -1.18 9.64 2.41
C TYR A 31 -2.01 8.40 2.08
N ILE A 32 -1.48 7.22 2.39
CA ILE A 32 -2.26 5.98 2.26
C ILE A 32 -3.45 6.03 3.21
N LEU A 33 -4.64 5.65 2.72
CA LEU A 33 -5.82 5.53 3.57
C LEU A 33 -5.57 4.56 4.73
N PRO A 34 -6.15 4.81 5.92
CA PRO A 34 -6.04 3.90 7.05
C PRO A 34 -6.83 2.61 6.85
N GLY A 35 -6.32 1.55 7.46
CA GLY A 35 -6.91 0.21 7.41
C GLY A 35 -6.11 -0.76 6.56
N ASP A 36 -6.18 -2.04 6.94
CA ASP A 36 -5.50 -3.11 6.23
C ASP A 36 -6.19 -3.39 4.88
N ILE A 37 -5.40 -3.84 3.91
CA ILE A 37 -5.87 -4.12 2.55
C ILE A 37 -5.91 -5.64 2.34
N GLU A 38 -7.11 -6.17 2.15
CA GLU A 38 -7.30 -7.51 1.60
C GLU A 38 -7.03 -7.46 0.09
N VAL A 39 -6.07 -8.27 -0.37
CA VAL A 39 -5.68 -8.31 -1.78
C VAL A 39 -6.49 -9.38 -2.49
N ALA A 40 -7.17 -8.99 -3.57
CA ALA A 40 -7.93 -9.90 -4.41
C ALA A 40 -7.04 -10.96 -5.07
N GLU A 41 -7.63 -12.10 -5.38
CA GLU A 41 -6.95 -13.17 -6.11
C GLU A 41 -6.47 -12.68 -7.48
N GLY A 42 -5.20 -12.89 -7.80
CA GLY A 42 -4.56 -12.41 -9.04
C GLY A 42 -3.90 -11.04 -8.91
N GLU A 43 -4.11 -10.31 -7.82
CA GLU A 43 -3.49 -9.00 -7.57
C GLU A 43 -2.26 -9.07 -6.65
N GLU A 44 -1.80 -10.25 -6.27
CA GLU A 44 -0.71 -10.43 -5.31
C GLU A 44 0.61 -9.82 -5.80
N LEU A 45 0.89 -9.93 -7.10
CA LEU A 45 2.10 -9.38 -7.69
C LEU A 45 2.11 -7.84 -7.70
N PRO A 46 1.10 -7.13 -8.25
CA PRO A 46 1.05 -5.67 -8.17
C PRO A 46 0.96 -5.17 -6.72
N ALA A 47 0.21 -5.85 -5.84
CA ALA A 47 0.16 -5.55 -4.40
C ALA A 47 1.56 -5.60 -3.76
N SER A 48 2.30 -6.68 -3.99
CA SER A 48 3.65 -6.87 -3.47
C SER A 48 4.63 -5.81 -4.01
N ARG A 49 4.55 -5.47 -5.30
CA ARG A 49 5.38 -4.43 -5.90
C ARG A 49 5.07 -3.05 -5.32
N GLY A 50 3.79 -2.71 -5.18
CA GLY A 50 3.37 -1.43 -4.60
C GLY A 50 3.77 -1.30 -3.13
N ALA A 51 3.57 -2.34 -2.33
CA ALA A 51 4.01 -2.37 -0.92
C ALA A 51 5.53 -2.15 -0.79
N ARG A 52 6.33 -2.90 -1.57
CA ARG A 52 7.80 -2.81 -1.56
C ARG A 52 8.35 -1.51 -2.13
N SER A 53 7.54 -0.74 -2.85
CA SER A 53 7.93 0.56 -3.37
C SER A 53 8.02 1.63 -2.26
N CYS A 54 7.38 1.40 -1.11
CA CYS A 54 7.34 2.35 0.00
C CYS A 54 8.73 2.48 0.68
N PRO A 55 9.36 3.67 0.67
CA PRO A 55 10.67 3.87 1.31
C PRO A 55 10.59 3.72 2.83
N GLU A 56 9.47 4.12 3.43
CA GLU A 56 9.23 4.10 4.88
C GLU A 56 8.82 2.72 5.42
N ARG A 57 8.63 1.74 4.52
CA ARG A 57 8.11 0.41 4.87
C ARG A 57 6.81 0.50 5.68
N ALA A 58 5.91 1.39 5.25
CA ALA A 58 4.59 1.58 5.87
C ALA A 58 3.57 0.49 5.48
N LEU A 59 3.93 -0.42 4.57
CA LEU A 59 3.04 -1.44 4.01
C LEU A 59 3.67 -2.83 4.22
N GLU A 60 3.16 -3.59 5.18
CA GLU A 60 3.68 -4.91 5.54
C GLU A 60 2.85 -6.03 4.92
N LEU A 61 3.51 -6.99 4.27
CA LEU A 61 2.84 -8.13 3.63
C LEU A 61 2.67 -9.27 4.62
N THR A 62 1.44 -9.73 4.81
CA THR A 62 1.09 -10.91 5.61
C THR A 62 0.50 -12.01 4.72
N ARG A 63 0.82 -13.26 5.04
CA ARG A 63 0.30 -14.45 4.36
C ARG A 63 -1.07 -14.82 4.88
#